data_AF-A0A5A8A4S8-F1
#
_entry.id   AF-A0A5A8A4S8-F1
#
_cell.length_a   1.000
_cell.length_b   1.000
_cell.length_c   1.000
_cell.angle_alpha   90.00
_cell.angle_beta   90.00
_cell.angle_gamma   90.00
#
_symmetry.space_group_name_H-M   'P 1'
#
loop_
_entity.id
_entity.type
_entity.pdbx_description
1 polymer ?
#
loop_
_entity_poly.entity_id
_entity_poly.type
_entity_poly.pdbx_seq_one_letter_code
_entity_poly.pdbx_strand_id
1 'polypeptide(L)' 'MSRISVKLAGDGTHMVVQDRDPVVSGMSLDEAENFLTFLRVAARVKRTHRLPDAVRNRGTLVA' A
#
# COMPACT_ATOMS: atom_id res chain seq x y z
N MET A 1 10.94 -1.68 10.57
CA MET A 1 9.74 -1.46 9.72
C MET A 1 8.96 -2.76 9.72
N SER A 2 7.66 -2.72 10.00
CA SER A 2 6.81 -3.90 9.84
C SER A 2 6.84 -4.41 8.40
N ARG A 3 6.92 -5.72 8.22
CA ARG A 3 6.96 -6.36 6.91
C ARG A 3 5.53 -6.50 6.40
N ILE A 4 5.16 -5.67 5.42
CA ILE A 4 3.85 -5.75 4.76
C ILE A 4 4.00 -6.52 3.44
N SER A 5 3.12 -7.50 3.21
CA SER A 5 3.16 -8.41 2.05
C SER A 5 1.76 -8.86 1.62
N VAL A 6 1.61 -9.24 0.35
CA VAL A 6 0.41 -9.91 -0.16
C VAL A 6 0.56 -11.43 0.00
N LYS A 7 -0.52 -12.12 0.35
CA LYS A 7 -0.62 -13.59 0.41
C LYS A 7 -1.92 -14.08 -0.22
N LEU A 8 -1.91 -15.31 -0.74
CA LEU A 8 -3.11 -16.00 -1.19
C LEU A 8 -3.95 -16.45 0.02
N ALA A 9 -5.27 -16.25 -0.01
CA ALA A 9 -6.19 -16.56 1.09
C ALA A 9 -6.83 -17.96 1.02
N GLY A 10 -6.52 -18.73 -0.02
CA GLY A 10 -7.00 -20.12 -0.19
C GLY A 10 -8.36 -20.27 -0.86
N ASP A 11 -9.12 -19.17 -0.98
CA ASP A 11 -10.40 -19.06 -1.67
C ASP A 11 -10.28 -18.43 -3.08
N GLY A 12 -9.04 -18.32 -3.60
CA GLY A 12 -8.73 -17.61 -4.84
C GLY A 12 -8.58 -16.10 -4.67
N THR A 13 -8.84 -15.55 -3.49
CA THR A 13 -8.58 -14.13 -3.18
C THR A 13 -7.21 -13.94 -2.54
N HIS A 14 -6.83 -12.68 -2.38
CA HIS A 14 -5.59 -12.22 -1.79
C HIS A 14 -5.86 -11.41 -0.52
N MET A 15 -4.90 -11.47 0.39
CA MET A 15 -4.89 -10.71 1.63
C MET A 15 -3.59 -9.93 1.77
N VAL A 16 -3.67 -8.78 2.44
CA VAL A 16 -2.50 -8.01 2.85
C VAL A 16 -2.23 -8.29 4.31
N VAL A 17 -1.02 -8.76 4.61
CA VAL A 17 -0.57 -9.13 5.95
C VAL A 17 0.53 -8.16 6.38
N GLN A 18 0.40 -7.63 7.59
CA GLN A 18 1.45 -6.87 8.26
C GLN A 18 2.07 -7.74 9.36
N ASP A 19 3.33 -8.10 9.18
CA ASP A 19 4.07 -9.06 10.01
C ASP A 19 3.39 -10.43 10.07
N ARG A 20 2.47 -10.63 11.02
CA ARG A 20 1.66 -11.85 11.16
C ARG A 20 0.16 -11.58 11.12
N ASP A 21 -0.24 -10.32 11.14
CA ASP A 21 -1.63 -9.93 11.29
C ASP A 21 -2.25 -9.61 9.92
N PRO A 22 -3.38 -10.22 9.56
CA PRO A 22 -4.11 -9.85 8.37
C PRO A 22 -4.70 -8.45 8.56
N VAL A 23 -4.42 -7.56 7.61
CA VAL A 23 -4.94 -6.18 7.58
C VAL A 23 -6.25 -6.12 6.82
N VAL A 24 -6.32 -6.85 5.70
CA VAL A 24 -7.49 -6.93 4.82
C VAL A 24 -7.40 -8.21 3.98
N SER A 25 -8.54 -8.79 3.62
CA SER A 25 -8.69 -10.02 2.84
C SER A 25 -9.81 -9.89 1.81
N GLY A 26 -9.92 -10.87 0.90
CA GLY A 26 -11.01 -10.90 -0.08
C GLY A 26 -10.76 -10.04 -1.32
N MET A 27 -9.51 -9.67 -1.59
CA MET A 27 -9.15 -8.81 -2.72
C MET A 27 -8.70 -9.64 -3.93
N SER A 28 -8.85 -9.10 -5.14
CA SER A 28 -8.06 -9.56 -6.28
C SER A 28 -6.55 -9.28 -6.05
N LEU A 29 -5.69 -9.90 -6.85
CA LEU A 29 -4.24 -9.68 -6.76
C LEU A 29 -3.89 -8.19 -6.96
N ASP A 30 -4.41 -7.57 -8.03
CA ASP A 30 -4.14 -6.19 -8.39
C ASP A 30 -4.59 -5.21 -7.29
N GLU A 31 -5.76 -5.45 -6.69
CA GLU A 31 -6.24 -4.66 -5.54
C GLU A 31 -5.32 -4.80 -4.33
N ALA A 32 -4.88 -6.02 -4.02
CA ALA A 32 -3.97 -6.28 -2.90
C ALA A 32 -2.60 -5.60 -3.08
N GLU A 33 -2.05 -5.63 -4.30
CA GLU A 33 -0.78 -4.96 -4.63
C GLU A 33 -0.88 -3.43 -4.59
N ASN A 34 -1.99 -2.88 -5.10
CA ASN A 34 -2.29 -1.46 -5.01
C ASN A 34 -2.41 -1.01 -3.55
N PHE A 35 -3.13 -1.78 -2.73
CA PHE A 35 -3.28 -1.50 -1.30
C PHE A 35 -1.93 -1.58 -0.55
N LEU A 36 -1.11 -2.59 -0.84
CA LEU A 36 0.25 -2.71 -0.30
C LEU A 36 1.10 -1.48 -0.65
N THR A 37 1.03 -1.02 -1.89
CA THR A 37 1.76 0.18 -2.35
C THR A 37 1.31 1.42 -1.60
N PHE A 38 0.00 1.60 -1.44
CA PHE A 38 -0.56 2.70 -0.64
C PHE A 38 -0.03 2.68 0.80
N LEU A 39 -0.04 1.52 1.48
CA LEU A 39 0.47 1.40 2.85
C LEU A 39 1.95 1.77 2.96
N ARG A 40 2.77 1.35 1.99
CA ARG A 40 4.21 1.70 1.95
C ARG A 40 4.41 3.20 1.79
N VAL A 41 3.64 3.84 0.91
CA VAL A 41 3.69 5.29 0.72
C VAL A 41 3.23 6.02 1.97
N ALA A 42 2.09 5.61 2.56
CA ALA A 42 1.57 6.21 3.79
C ALA A 42 2.56 6.10 4.96
N ALA A 43 3.19 4.94 5.14
CA ALA A 43 4.23 4.74 6.16
C ALA A 43 5.45 5.65 5.93
N ARG A 44 5.89 5.77 4.68
CA ARG A 44 6.97 6.70 4.31
C ARG A 44 6.60 8.14 4.64
N VAL A 45 5.42 8.60 4.22
CA VAL A 45 4.93 9.97 4.48
C VAL A 45 4.84 10.24 5.98
N LYS A 46 4.29 9.32 6.77
CA LYS A 46 4.26 9.45 8.24
C LYS A 46 5.65 9.61 8.84
N ARG A 47 6.65 8.87 8.32
CA ARG A 47 8.03 8.95 8.79
C ARG A 47 8.75 10.24 8.38
N THR A 48 8.48 10.73 7.17
CA THR A 48 9.25 11.85 6.59
C THR A 48 8.53 13.19 6.61
N HIS A 49 7.24 13.21 6.94
CA HIS A 49 6.34 14.36 6.74
C HIS A 49 6.42 14.95 5.32
N ARG A 50 6.74 14.11 4.33
CA ARG A 50 6.95 14.52 2.93
C ARG A 50 6.19 13.58 2.02
N LEU A 51 5.41 14.16 1.11
CA LEU A 51 4.79 13.43 0.01
C LEU A 51 5.85 12.98 -1.00
N PRO A 52 5.61 11.88 -1.74
CA PRO A 52 6.43 11.53 -2.90
C PRO A 52 6.46 12.67 -3.92
N ASP A 53 7.60 12.90 -4.57
CA ASP A 53 7.75 14.00 -5.54
C ASP A 53 6.75 13.91 -6.70
N ALA A 54 6.42 12.69 -7.13
CA ALA A 54 5.39 12.44 -8.15
C ALA A 54 3.98 12.93 -7.75
N VAL A 55 3.69 12.99 -6.44
CA VAL A 55 2.44 13.55 -5.91
C VAL A 55 2.58 15.06 -5.70
N ARG A 56 3.74 15.50 -5.18
CA ARG A 56 4.02 16.92 -4.94
C ARG A 56 3.97 17.77 -6.22
N ASN A 57 4.51 17.25 -7.33
CA ASN A 57 4.64 18.00 -8.59
C ASN A 57 3.38 17.97 -9.47
N ARG A 58 2.34 17.20 -9.09
CA ARG A 58 1.03 17.25 -9.79
C ARG A 58 0.26 18.54 -9.51
N GLY A 59 0.58 19.27 -8.44
CA GLY A 59 0.01 20.59 -8.17
C GLY A 59 0.58 21.72 -9.04
N THR A 60 1.71 21.49 -9.72
CA THR A 60 2.42 22.48 -10.55
C THR A 60 2.19 22.34 -12.05
N LEU A 61 1.36 21.39 -12.49
CA LEU A 61 1.00 21.18 -13.91
C LEU A 61 -0.29 21.92 -14.33
N VAL A 62 -0.76 22.86 -13.51
CA VAL A 62 -1.86 23.78 -13.84
C VAL A 62 -1.35 25.21 -13.67
N ALA A 63 -0.62 25.70 -14.67
CA ALA A 63 -0.31 27.11 -14.88
C ALA A 63 -0.13 27.36 -16.37
#